data_AF-A0A7Y8ICE8-F1
#
_entry.id   AF-A0A7Y8ICE8-F1
#
_cell.length_a   1.000
_cell.length_b   1.000
_cell.length_c   1.000
_cell.angle_alpha   90.00
_cell.angle_beta   90.00
_cell.angle_gamma   90.00
#
_symmetry.space_group_name_H-M   'P 1'
#
loop_
_entity.id
_entity.type
_entity.pdbx_description
1 polymer ?
#
loop_
_entity_poly.entity_id
_entity_poly.type
_entity_poly.pdbx_seq_one_letter_code
_entity_poly.pdbx_strand_id
1 'polypeptide(L)'
;MNQLIRCVNCDAIFLKTPFDQYPEYDPDSTHSPESFRTIEKDDLQDFLKNHRGHRMEELKVLEDSFVSERDYIEPVKTSYFKATNGTEKFVIKKFREKIEEPLRYQLIHGDYCLKCIGIEIRSEEIAKQLQAEFKATPLPPDKLEAFLKLFHYIAKNTDVNKLERIPEESSNPLEIYYRIDDISLVYLLRNCRNIFQGQEYTAIEDFIRRHKDDGVLLLKATYRIQINEVAKKRKRLMAAQIRPERARVVAKG
;
A
#
# COMPACT_ATOMS: atom_id res chain seq x y z
N MET A 1 14.18 -12.79 -13.65
CA MET A 1 13.56 -12.94 -12.31
C MET A 1 14.11 -11.84 -11.45
N ASN A 2 13.25 -11.05 -10.79
CA ASN A 2 13.70 -9.91 -9.99
C ASN A 2 14.24 -10.41 -8.65
N GLN A 3 15.38 -9.87 -8.22
CA GLN A 3 16.05 -10.30 -6.98
C GLN A 3 16.34 -9.07 -6.11
N LEU A 4 15.93 -9.10 -4.84
CA LEU A 4 16.19 -8.00 -3.92
C LEU A 4 17.47 -8.27 -3.12
N ILE A 5 18.45 -7.40 -3.26
CA ILE A 5 19.77 -7.52 -2.63
C ILE A 5 19.91 -6.41 -1.59
N ARG A 6 20.41 -6.77 -0.41
CA ARG A 6 20.71 -5.85 0.68
C ARG A 6 22.19 -5.86 1.01
N CYS A 7 22.77 -4.67 1.17
CA CYS A 7 24.03 -4.50 1.87
C CYS A 7 23.81 -4.44 3.38
N VAL A 8 24.30 -5.44 4.12
CA VAL A 8 24.09 -5.54 5.58
C VAL A 8 24.79 -4.40 6.35
N ASN A 9 25.89 -3.89 5.80
CA ASN A 9 26.72 -2.88 6.43
C ASN A 9 26.03 -1.51 6.47
N CYS A 10 25.45 -1.07 5.35
CA CYS A 10 24.84 0.27 5.20
C CYS A 10 23.31 0.26 4.95
N ASP A 11 22.68 -0.92 4.91
CA ASP A 11 21.25 -1.11 4.62
C ASP A 11 20.80 -0.63 3.22
N ALA A 12 21.73 -0.41 2.30
CA ALA A 12 21.41 -0.12 0.90
C ALA A 12 20.70 -1.31 0.24
N ILE A 13 19.69 -1.02 -0.56
CA ILE A 13 18.86 -2.00 -1.27
C ILE A 13 19.02 -1.81 -2.76
N PHE A 14 19.19 -2.93 -3.47
CA PHE A 14 19.19 -3.00 -4.91
C PHE A 14 18.15 -4.02 -5.36
N LEU A 15 17.27 -3.63 -6.29
CA LEU A 15 16.38 -4.57 -6.96
C LEU A 15 17.00 -4.92 -8.31
N LYS A 16 17.57 -6.11 -8.40
CA LYS A 16 18.08 -6.63 -9.67
C LYS A 16 16.94 -6.89 -10.62
N THR A 17 17.03 -6.34 -11.83
CA THR A 17 16.06 -6.54 -12.90
C THR A 17 16.76 -7.04 -14.17
N PRO A 18 16.02 -7.58 -15.15
CA PRO A 18 16.59 -7.88 -16.47
C PRO A 18 17.11 -6.64 -17.23
N PHE A 19 16.75 -5.43 -16.79
CA PHE A 19 17.08 -4.18 -17.45
C PHE A 19 18.33 -3.50 -16.90
N ASP A 20 18.97 -4.06 -15.88
CA ASP A 20 20.13 -3.44 -15.22
C ASP A 20 21.33 -3.25 -16.16
N GLN A 21 21.32 -3.93 -17.31
CA GLN A 21 22.35 -3.84 -18.37
C GLN A 21 21.83 -3.17 -19.65
N TYR A 22 20.63 -2.58 -19.63
CA TYR A 22 20.10 -1.88 -20.79
C TYR A 22 20.79 -0.52 -20.94
N PRO A 23 21.20 -0.15 -22.16
CA PRO A 23 21.84 1.13 -22.39
C PRO A 23 20.85 2.29 -22.28
N GLU A 24 21.35 3.45 -21.87
CA GLU A 24 20.64 4.73 -21.94
C GLU A 24 20.97 5.45 -23.24
N TYR A 25 20.05 6.29 -23.70
CA TYR A 25 20.20 7.06 -24.93
C TYR A 25 20.01 8.53 -24.63
N ASP A 26 21.06 9.32 -24.86
CA ASP A 26 20.99 10.77 -24.78
C ASP A 26 20.90 11.37 -26.18
N PRO A 27 20.10 12.44 -26.38
CA PRO A 27 20.11 13.18 -27.63
C PRO A 27 21.50 13.78 -27.84
N ASP A 28 22.09 13.55 -29.01
CA ASP A 28 23.40 14.10 -29.31
C ASP A 28 23.31 15.63 -29.39
N SER A 29 24.29 16.32 -28.81
CA SER A 29 24.34 17.78 -28.74
C SER A 29 24.50 18.47 -30.10
N THR A 30 24.81 17.69 -31.14
CA THR A 30 24.76 18.11 -32.54
C THR A 30 23.33 18.01 -33.04
N HIS A 31 22.73 19.15 -33.44
CA HIS A 31 21.32 19.39 -33.81
C HIS A 31 20.68 18.50 -34.92
N SER A 32 21.15 17.29 -35.19
CA SER A 32 20.44 16.30 -35.99
C SER A 32 19.38 15.58 -35.14
N PRO A 33 18.09 15.65 -35.50
CA PRO A 33 17.00 15.04 -34.74
C PRO A 33 17.00 13.49 -34.69
N GLU A 34 18.02 12.84 -35.26
CA GLU A 34 18.15 11.38 -35.37
C GLU A 34 19.46 10.82 -34.78
N SER A 35 20.33 11.66 -34.20
CA SER A 35 21.56 11.20 -33.57
C SER A 35 21.36 11.03 -32.06
N PHE A 36 21.49 9.80 -31.57
CA PHE A 36 21.48 9.46 -30.15
C PHE A 36 22.83 8.87 -29.76
N ARG A 37 23.34 9.27 -28.59
CA ARG A 37 24.50 8.63 -27.97
C ARG A 37 24.03 7.48 -27.09
N THR A 38 24.50 6.27 -27.37
CA THR A 38 24.31 5.11 -26.50
C THR A 38 25.30 5.15 -25.35
N ILE A 39 24.78 4.97 -24.13
CA ILE A 39 25.55 4.92 -22.88
C ILE A 39 25.32 3.54 -22.28
N GLU A 40 26.32 2.67 -22.41
CA GLU A 40 26.31 1.34 -21.77
C GLU A 40 26.29 1.47 -20.25
N LYS A 41 25.42 0.71 -19.59
CA LYS A 41 25.28 0.67 -18.13
C LYS A 41 25.26 -0.75 -17.60
N ASP A 42 25.74 -0.92 -16.37
CA ASP A 42 25.54 -2.12 -15.57
C ASP A 42 25.30 -1.69 -14.12
N ASP A 43 24.05 -1.40 -13.80
CA ASP A 43 23.63 -0.83 -12.52
C ASP A 43 23.98 -1.76 -11.34
N LEU A 44 23.92 -3.08 -11.58
CA LEU A 44 24.28 -4.08 -10.57
C LEU A 44 25.78 -4.04 -10.29
N GLN A 45 26.62 -4.00 -11.33
CA GLN A 45 28.07 -3.90 -11.13
C GLN A 45 28.45 -2.60 -10.42
N ASP A 46 27.81 -1.49 -10.76
CA ASP A 46 28.07 -0.21 -10.10
C ASP A 46 27.64 -0.24 -8.62
N PHE A 47 26.49 -0.86 -8.32
CA PHE A 47 26.11 -1.13 -6.94
C PHE A 47 27.16 -1.98 -6.20
N LEU A 48 27.63 -3.08 -6.80
CA LEU A 48 28.63 -3.97 -6.17
C LEU A 48 29.99 -3.28 -5.96
N LYS A 49 30.45 -2.46 -6.92
CA LYS A 49 31.70 -1.68 -6.80
C LYS A 49 31.63 -0.72 -5.61
N ASN A 50 30.52 0.00 -5.47
CA ASN A 50 30.30 0.97 -4.38
C ASN A 50 30.21 0.32 -2.99
N HIS A 51 30.02 -0.99 -2.94
CA HIS A 51 29.91 -1.76 -1.71
C HIS A 51 30.97 -2.85 -1.60
N ARG A 52 32.13 -2.65 -2.24
CA ARG A 52 33.25 -3.60 -2.17
C ARG A 52 33.67 -3.82 -0.71
N GLY A 53 33.73 -5.09 -0.31
CA GLY A 53 34.07 -5.47 1.07
C GLY A 53 32.91 -5.40 2.07
N HIS A 54 31.72 -4.97 1.64
CA HIS A 54 30.51 -5.12 2.44
C HIS A 54 29.92 -6.51 2.29
N ARG A 55 29.19 -6.95 3.32
CA ARG A 55 28.43 -8.19 3.28
C ARG A 55 27.09 -7.95 2.59
N MET A 56 26.79 -8.80 1.61
CA MET A 56 25.52 -8.82 0.89
C MET A 56 24.64 -9.96 1.38
N GLU A 57 23.33 -9.75 1.35
CA GLU A 57 22.33 -10.79 1.54
C GLU A 57 21.16 -10.62 0.56
N GLU A 58 20.52 -11.72 0.23
CA GLU A 58 19.28 -11.71 -0.55
C GLU A 58 18.07 -11.60 0.37
N LEU A 59 17.07 -10.83 -0.07
CA LEU A 59 15.80 -10.68 0.59
C LEU A 59 14.69 -11.29 -0.28
N LYS A 60 13.88 -12.17 0.31
CA LYS A 60 12.67 -12.70 -0.32
C LYS A 60 11.49 -11.79 0.00
N VAL A 61 10.81 -11.30 -1.04
CA VAL A 61 9.55 -10.54 -0.90
C VAL A 61 8.48 -11.46 -0.34
N LEU A 62 7.73 -10.98 0.65
CA LEU A 62 6.56 -11.69 1.17
C LEU A 62 5.37 -11.40 0.26
N GLU A 63 4.69 -12.45 -0.19
CA GLU A 63 3.46 -12.34 -0.97
C GLU A 63 2.38 -11.58 -0.19
N ASP A 64 1.48 -10.90 -0.91
CA ASP A 64 0.38 -10.10 -0.39
C ASP A 64 0.77 -8.98 0.60
N SER A 65 2.05 -8.59 0.59
CA SER A 65 2.56 -7.51 1.44
C SER A 65 2.68 -6.16 0.74
N PHE A 66 2.27 -6.05 -0.52
CA PHE A 66 2.40 -4.80 -1.26
C PHE A 66 1.28 -3.83 -0.89
N VAL A 67 1.63 -2.58 -0.56
CA VAL A 67 0.69 -1.50 -0.31
C VAL A 67 1.25 -0.18 -0.85
N SER A 68 0.39 0.73 -1.28
CA SER A 68 0.78 2.04 -1.81
C SER A 68 0.05 3.18 -1.10
N GLU A 69 0.69 4.34 -0.99
CA GLU A 69 0.07 5.56 -0.45
C GLU A 69 -0.90 6.23 -1.43
N ARG A 70 -0.81 5.89 -2.72
CA ARG A 70 -1.62 6.43 -3.82
C ARG A 70 -2.07 5.32 -4.76
N ASP A 71 -2.97 5.67 -5.67
CA ASP A 71 -3.53 4.81 -6.71
C ASP A 71 -2.47 3.99 -7.45
N TYR A 72 -2.83 2.77 -7.84
CA TYR A 72 -1.92 1.88 -8.55
C TYR A 72 -1.40 2.43 -9.88
N ILE A 73 -2.14 3.36 -10.50
CA ILE A 73 -1.73 4.00 -11.75
C ILE A 73 -0.72 5.14 -11.55
N GLU A 74 -0.59 5.67 -10.33
CA GLU A 74 0.27 6.84 -10.07
C GLU A 74 1.76 6.47 -10.24
N PRO A 75 2.48 7.02 -11.23
CA PRO A 75 3.86 6.67 -11.48
C PRO A 75 4.83 7.10 -10.38
N VAL A 76 4.59 8.20 -9.66
CA VAL A 76 5.47 8.71 -8.59
C VAL A 76 4.97 8.38 -7.17
N LYS A 77 4.17 7.31 -7.04
CA LYS A 77 3.70 6.84 -5.74
C LYS A 77 4.82 6.24 -4.90
N THR A 78 4.69 6.42 -3.59
CA THR A 78 5.44 5.64 -2.61
C THR A 78 4.68 4.34 -2.34
N SER A 79 5.39 3.23 -2.39
CA SER A 79 4.85 1.92 -2.03
C SER A 79 5.74 1.22 -1.01
N TYR A 80 5.15 0.32 -0.25
CA TYR A 80 5.82 -0.47 0.77
C TYR A 80 5.53 -1.95 0.52
N PHE A 81 6.51 -2.79 0.80
CA PHE A 81 6.30 -4.23 0.86
C PHE A 81 7.21 -4.86 1.91
N LYS A 82 6.84 -6.05 2.38
CA LYS A 82 7.63 -6.78 3.37
C LYS A 82 8.61 -7.71 2.67
N ALA A 83 9.81 -7.82 3.20
CA ALA A 83 10.81 -8.77 2.74
C ALA A 83 11.51 -9.46 3.91
N THR A 84 12.10 -10.63 3.68
CA THR A 84 12.78 -11.40 4.72
C THR A 84 14.08 -12.02 4.21
N ASN A 85 15.09 -12.09 5.08
CA ASN A 85 16.30 -12.89 4.85
C ASN A 85 16.19 -14.32 5.43
N GLY A 86 14.97 -14.75 5.77
CA GLY A 86 14.68 -16.03 6.43
C GLY A 86 14.76 -15.99 7.96
N THR A 87 15.37 -14.95 8.55
CA THR A 87 15.49 -14.80 10.02
C THR A 87 14.74 -13.57 10.56
N GLU A 88 14.80 -12.46 9.82
CA GLU A 88 14.20 -11.18 10.19
C GLU A 88 13.26 -10.72 9.06
N LYS A 89 12.29 -9.88 9.42
CA LYS A 89 11.40 -9.21 8.46
C LYS A 89 11.75 -7.73 8.41
N PHE A 90 11.65 -7.17 7.22
CA PHE A 90 11.94 -5.79 6.91
C PHE A 90 10.80 -5.20 6.10
N VAL A 91 10.61 -3.89 6.21
CA VAL A 91 9.78 -3.12 5.29
C VAL A 91 10.68 -2.47 4.26
N ILE A 92 10.33 -2.59 2.99
CA ILE A 92 11.04 -1.95 1.89
C ILE A 92 10.14 -0.85 1.35
N LYS A 93 10.61 0.40 1.43
CA LYS A 93 9.98 1.56 0.81
C LYS A 93 10.52 1.70 -0.61
N LYS A 94 9.62 1.72 -1.59
CA LYS A 94 9.86 1.93 -3.02
C LYS A 94 9.29 3.28 -3.43
N PHE A 95 10.10 4.17 -4.00
CA PHE A 95 9.66 5.51 -4.36
C PHE A 95 10.57 6.13 -5.44
N ARG A 96 10.08 7.21 -6.06
CA ARG A 96 10.86 8.14 -6.90
C ARG A 96 10.21 9.51 -6.83
N GLU A 97 10.97 10.58 -7.03
CA GLU A 97 10.43 11.94 -6.93
C GLU A 97 9.82 12.40 -8.26
N LYS A 98 10.36 11.94 -9.38
CA LYS A 98 9.91 12.27 -10.74
C LYS A 98 9.86 11.04 -11.63
N ILE A 99 9.18 11.14 -12.77
CA ILE A 99 8.99 10.01 -13.69
C ILE A 99 10.31 9.62 -14.37
N GLU A 100 11.16 10.60 -14.63
CA GLU A 100 12.46 10.47 -15.29
C GLU A 100 13.52 9.88 -14.37
N GLU A 101 13.27 9.84 -13.05
CA GLU A 101 14.21 9.33 -12.06
C GLU A 101 14.06 7.81 -11.86
N PRO A 102 15.17 7.10 -11.61
CA PRO A 102 15.12 5.69 -11.27
C PRO A 102 14.41 5.46 -9.93
N LEU A 103 13.78 4.29 -9.81
CA LEU A 103 13.15 3.87 -8.56
C LEU A 103 14.21 3.65 -7.47
N ARG A 104 13.98 4.26 -6.33
CA ARG A 104 14.81 4.11 -5.12
C ARG A 104 14.15 3.14 -4.16
N TYR A 105 15.00 2.43 -3.42
CA TYR A 105 14.60 1.47 -2.40
C TYR A 105 15.27 1.80 -1.08
N GLN A 106 14.48 1.85 -0.01
CA GLN A 106 14.96 2.09 1.34
C GLN A 106 14.50 0.95 2.25
N LEU A 107 15.45 0.37 2.99
CA LEU A 107 15.15 -0.61 4.03
C LEU A 107 14.76 0.09 5.32
N ILE A 108 13.66 -0.38 5.91
CA ILE A 108 13.16 0.04 7.20
C ILE A 108 13.12 -1.20 8.10
N HIS A 109 13.77 -1.12 9.25
CA HIS A 109 13.73 -2.18 10.26
C HIS A 109 12.41 -2.10 11.01
N GLY A 110 11.62 -3.17 10.99
CA GLY A 110 10.33 -3.21 11.67
C GLY A 110 9.22 -3.76 10.78
N ASP A 111 8.02 -3.26 11.00
CA ASP A 111 6.83 -3.67 10.26
C ASP A 111 5.94 -2.47 9.93
N TYR A 112 4.94 -2.66 9.07
CA TYR A 112 3.85 -1.69 8.89
C TYR A 112 2.50 -2.32 9.22
N CYS A 113 1.58 -1.47 9.68
CA CYS A 113 0.16 -1.79 9.82
C CYS A 113 -0.70 -0.75 9.09
N LEU A 114 -1.94 -1.12 8.80
CA LEU A 114 -2.93 -0.20 8.25
C LEU A 114 -3.80 0.32 9.39
N LYS A 115 -3.83 1.63 9.56
CA LYS A 115 -4.69 2.29 10.54
C LYS A 115 -5.88 2.90 9.82
N CYS A 116 -7.09 2.49 10.19
CA CYS A 116 -8.33 3.10 9.71
C CYS A 116 -8.37 4.57 10.18
N ILE A 117 -8.59 5.49 9.24
CA ILE A 117 -8.68 6.93 9.51
C ILE A 117 -10.09 7.49 9.33
N GLY A 118 -10.94 6.80 8.57
CA GLY A 118 -12.32 7.21 8.33
C GLY A 118 -13.15 6.07 7.76
N ILE A 119 -14.45 6.14 8.02
CA ILE A 119 -15.47 5.27 7.43
C ILE A 119 -16.54 6.19 6.88
N GLU A 120 -16.88 6.01 5.61
CA GLU A 120 -17.75 6.89 4.84
C GLU A 120 -18.76 6.07 4.05
N ILE A 121 -19.90 6.68 3.73
CA ILE A 121 -20.86 6.13 2.77
C ILE A 121 -20.60 6.76 1.39
N ARG A 122 -20.93 6.06 0.31
CA ARG A 122 -20.90 6.60 -1.05
C ARG A 122 -22.14 7.45 -1.35
N SER A 123 -22.27 8.59 -0.67
CA SER A 123 -23.49 9.42 -0.70
C SER A 123 -23.99 9.76 -2.10
N GLU A 124 -23.07 10.11 -2.99
CA GLU A 124 -23.41 10.46 -4.38
C GLU A 124 -23.97 9.26 -5.14
N GLU A 125 -23.36 8.07 -4.98
CA GLU A 125 -23.82 6.85 -5.64
C GLU A 125 -25.16 6.37 -5.06
N ILE A 126 -25.33 6.46 -3.75
CA ILE A 126 -26.61 6.19 -3.08
C ILE A 126 -27.70 7.13 -3.61
N ALA A 127 -27.41 8.43 -3.70
CA ALA A 127 -28.36 9.42 -4.21
C ALA A 127 -28.70 9.17 -5.67
N LYS A 128 -27.71 8.90 -6.53
CA LYS A 128 -27.92 8.55 -7.94
C LYS A 128 -28.78 7.30 -8.09
N GLN A 129 -28.50 6.24 -7.32
CA GLN A 129 -29.27 5.00 -7.38
C GLN A 129 -30.71 5.21 -6.90
N LEU A 130 -30.91 5.91 -5.78
CA LEU A 130 -32.25 6.27 -5.31
C LEU A 130 -33.01 7.10 -6.36
N GLN A 131 -32.39 8.10 -6.96
CA GLN A 131 -33.04 8.88 -8.02
C GLN A 131 -33.36 8.02 -9.25
N ALA A 132 -32.50 7.06 -9.61
CA ALA A 132 -32.70 6.19 -10.75
C ALA A 132 -33.86 5.21 -10.56
N GLU A 133 -34.03 4.68 -9.36
CA GLU A 133 -35.09 3.72 -9.04
C GLU A 133 -36.44 4.38 -8.75
N PHE A 134 -36.43 5.57 -8.17
CA PHE A 134 -37.62 6.31 -7.79
C PHE A 134 -38.07 7.29 -8.90
N LYS A 135 -37.67 7.11 -10.17
CA LYS A 135 -38.03 8.02 -11.28
C LYS A 135 -39.52 8.29 -11.42
N ALA A 136 -40.36 7.28 -11.20
CA ALA A 136 -41.82 7.42 -11.29
C ALA A 136 -42.43 8.18 -10.11
N THR A 137 -41.75 8.18 -8.96
CA THR A 137 -42.20 8.88 -7.74
C THR A 137 -40.98 9.39 -6.98
N PRO A 138 -40.40 10.52 -7.43
CA PRO A 138 -39.13 11.01 -6.89
C PRO A 138 -39.23 11.33 -5.40
N LEU A 139 -38.19 10.96 -4.66
CA LEU A 139 -38.10 11.29 -3.24
C LEU A 139 -37.89 12.81 -3.05
N PRO A 140 -38.59 13.45 -2.10
CA PRO A 140 -38.31 14.83 -1.72
C PRO A 140 -36.83 15.01 -1.30
N PRO A 141 -36.16 16.10 -1.71
CA PRO A 141 -34.76 16.35 -1.37
C PRO A 141 -34.47 16.27 0.13
N ASP A 142 -35.35 16.82 0.97
CA ASP A 142 -35.20 16.83 2.43
C ASP A 142 -35.19 15.40 3.02
N LYS A 143 -36.01 14.50 2.45
CA LYS A 143 -36.05 13.09 2.89
C LYS A 143 -34.80 12.33 2.45
N LEU A 144 -34.32 12.59 1.24
CA LEU A 144 -33.05 12.03 0.75
C LEU A 144 -31.88 12.49 1.64
N GLU A 145 -31.81 13.78 1.95
CA GLU A 145 -30.79 14.33 2.83
C GLU A 145 -30.88 13.72 4.24
N ALA A 146 -32.09 13.58 4.80
CA ALA A 146 -32.30 12.94 6.09
C ALA A 146 -31.83 11.47 6.09
N PHE A 147 -32.09 10.72 5.02
CA PHE A 147 -31.61 9.35 4.86
C PHE A 147 -30.08 9.28 4.82
N LEU A 148 -29.44 10.13 4.02
CA LEU A 148 -27.98 10.19 3.92
C LEU A 148 -27.34 10.60 5.26
N LYS A 149 -27.94 11.55 5.99
CA LYS A 149 -27.48 11.95 7.33
C LYS A 149 -27.57 10.81 8.33
N LEU A 150 -28.69 10.08 8.33
CA LEU A 150 -28.86 8.89 9.17
C LEU A 150 -27.80 7.84 8.85
N PHE A 151 -27.53 7.58 7.58
CA PHE A 151 -26.58 6.55 7.19
C PHE A 151 -25.12 6.98 7.50
N HIS A 152 -24.77 8.25 7.33
CA HIS A 152 -23.49 8.78 7.82
C HIS A 152 -23.33 8.63 9.33
N TYR A 153 -24.39 8.89 10.10
CA TYR A 153 -24.35 8.70 11.54
C TYR A 153 -24.03 7.25 11.90
N ILE A 154 -24.63 6.28 11.20
CA ILE A 154 -24.32 4.87 11.39
C ILE A 154 -22.85 4.61 11.06
N ALA A 155 -22.39 4.97 9.85
CA ALA A 155 -21.02 4.75 9.40
C ALA A 155 -19.96 5.31 10.37
N LYS A 156 -20.20 6.50 10.92
CA LYS A 156 -19.29 7.15 11.89
C LYS A 156 -19.18 6.42 13.23
N ASN A 157 -20.23 5.71 13.63
CA ASN A 157 -20.27 4.98 14.90
C ASN A 157 -19.98 3.48 14.73
N THR A 158 -19.74 3.02 13.51
CA THR A 158 -19.40 1.63 13.22
C THR A 158 -17.93 1.34 13.51
N ASP A 159 -17.68 0.19 14.13
CA ASP A 159 -16.32 -0.34 14.31
C ASP A 159 -15.98 -1.27 13.14
N VAL A 160 -15.02 -0.85 12.30
CA VAL A 160 -14.60 -1.60 11.11
C VAL A 160 -14.12 -3.02 11.43
N ASN A 161 -13.61 -3.28 12.63
CA ASN A 161 -13.11 -4.61 13.00
C ASN A 161 -14.22 -5.65 13.17
N LYS A 162 -15.48 -5.20 13.23
CA LYS A 162 -16.67 -6.07 13.34
C LYS A 162 -17.36 -6.28 12.00
N LEU A 163 -16.87 -5.64 10.94
CA LEU A 163 -17.48 -5.68 9.63
C LEU A 163 -16.83 -6.74 8.74
N GLU A 164 -17.63 -7.27 7.81
CA GLU A 164 -17.13 -8.16 6.77
C GLU A 164 -16.59 -7.36 5.60
N ARG A 165 -15.34 -7.64 5.20
CA ARG A 165 -14.71 -7.02 4.03
C ARG A 165 -15.31 -7.59 2.75
N ILE A 166 -15.68 -6.70 1.83
CA ILE A 166 -16.16 -7.06 0.49
C ILE A 166 -15.05 -6.80 -0.54
N PRO A 167 -14.76 -7.75 -1.44
CA PRO A 167 -13.81 -7.56 -2.53
C PRO A 167 -14.43 -6.68 -3.62
N GLU A 168 -14.43 -5.38 -3.38
CA GLU A 168 -14.79 -4.35 -4.36
C GLU A 168 -13.51 -3.78 -4.99
N GLU A 169 -13.53 -3.52 -6.29
CA GLU A 169 -12.40 -2.90 -7.00
C GLU A 169 -12.24 -1.43 -6.59
N SER A 170 -11.05 -1.05 -6.12
CA SER A 170 -10.63 0.35 -5.96
C SER A 170 -9.31 0.58 -6.69
N SER A 171 -9.16 1.74 -7.32
CA SER A 171 -7.86 2.21 -7.82
C SER A 171 -6.88 2.49 -6.68
N ASN A 172 -7.39 2.77 -5.48
CA ASN A 172 -6.61 3.11 -4.29
C ASN A 172 -6.53 1.91 -3.32
N PRO A 173 -5.33 1.36 -3.07
CA PRO A 173 -5.16 0.21 -2.16
C PRO A 173 -5.50 0.48 -0.70
N LEU A 174 -5.64 1.74 -0.30
CA LEU A 174 -5.99 2.13 1.07
C LEU A 174 -7.49 2.37 1.24
N GLU A 175 -8.28 2.21 0.19
CA GLU A 175 -9.73 2.17 0.26
C GLU A 175 -10.20 0.72 0.30
N ILE A 176 -10.91 0.37 1.37
CA ILE A 176 -11.43 -0.98 1.57
C ILE A 176 -12.93 -0.88 1.83
N TYR A 177 -13.70 -1.74 1.18
CA TYR A 177 -15.14 -1.77 1.30
C TYR A 177 -15.60 -2.85 2.27
N TYR A 178 -16.64 -2.50 3.03
CA TYR A 178 -17.21 -3.34 4.06
C TYR A 178 -18.73 -3.41 3.92
N ARG A 179 -19.27 -4.58 4.21
CA ARG A 179 -20.71 -4.76 4.37
C ARG A 179 -21.13 -4.17 5.71
N ILE A 180 -22.26 -3.46 5.71
CA ILE A 180 -22.92 -3.04 6.95
C ILE A 180 -23.35 -4.27 7.76
N ASP A 181 -23.12 -4.26 9.07
CA ASP A 181 -23.57 -5.36 9.93
C ASP A 181 -25.10 -5.35 10.13
N ASP A 182 -25.66 -6.51 10.46
CA ASP A 182 -27.12 -6.67 10.59
C ASP A 182 -27.72 -5.77 11.69
N ILE A 183 -26.98 -5.47 12.76
CA ILE A 183 -27.46 -4.60 13.84
C ILE A 183 -27.59 -3.17 13.34
N SER A 184 -26.56 -2.67 12.66
CA SER A 184 -26.56 -1.36 12.01
C SER A 184 -27.64 -1.27 10.92
N LEU A 185 -27.87 -2.33 10.15
CA LEU A 185 -28.91 -2.41 9.12
C LEU A 185 -30.32 -2.33 9.72
N VAL A 186 -30.59 -3.09 10.78
CA VAL A 186 -31.86 -3.03 11.51
C VAL A 186 -32.07 -1.65 12.13
N TYR A 187 -31.01 -1.03 12.65
CA TYR A 187 -31.07 0.34 13.16
C TYR A 187 -31.41 1.35 12.05
N LEU A 188 -30.80 1.23 10.87
CA LEU A 188 -31.13 2.05 9.69
C LEU A 188 -32.63 1.92 9.35
N LEU A 189 -33.10 0.70 9.14
CA LEU A 189 -34.49 0.40 8.77
C LEU A 189 -35.50 0.91 9.81
N ARG A 190 -35.18 0.80 11.10
CA ARG A 190 -36.04 1.31 12.18
C ARG A 190 -36.16 2.83 12.12
N ASN A 191 -35.06 3.53 11.91
CA ASN A 191 -35.04 5.00 11.88
C ASN A 191 -35.57 5.58 10.56
N CYS A 192 -35.50 4.84 9.46
CA CYS A 192 -36.14 5.20 8.20
C CYS A 192 -37.66 5.38 8.33
N ARG A 193 -38.33 4.72 9.30
CA ARG A 193 -39.77 4.91 9.57
C ARG A 193 -40.13 6.32 10.03
N ASN A 194 -39.16 7.07 10.55
CA ASN A 194 -39.36 8.47 10.93
C ASN A 194 -39.23 9.43 9.74
N ILE A 195 -38.68 8.95 8.61
CA ILE A 195 -38.38 9.75 7.41
C ILE A 195 -39.41 9.45 6.31
N PHE A 196 -39.73 8.17 6.12
CA PHE A 196 -40.58 7.66 5.05
C PHE A 196 -41.85 7.02 5.61
N GLN A 197 -42.97 7.17 4.90
CA GLN A 197 -44.27 6.65 5.34
C GLN A 197 -44.94 5.84 4.24
N GLY A 198 -45.74 4.85 4.62
CA GLY A 198 -46.53 4.03 3.69
C GLY A 198 -45.64 3.36 2.63
N GLN A 199 -46.02 3.52 1.35
CA GLN A 199 -45.31 2.92 0.22
C GLN A 199 -43.86 3.41 0.07
N GLU A 200 -43.56 4.66 0.49
CA GLU A 200 -42.17 5.16 0.45
C GLU A 200 -41.26 4.34 1.37
N TYR A 201 -41.77 3.96 2.56
CA TYR A 201 -40.99 3.14 3.49
C TYR A 201 -40.74 1.75 2.93
N THR A 202 -41.76 1.10 2.36
CA THR A 202 -41.61 -0.21 1.72
C THR A 202 -40.59 -0.16 0.59
N ALA A 203 -40.64 0.88 -0.25
CA ALA A 203 -39.68 1.05 -1.35
C ALA A 203 -38.24 1.26 -0.84
N ILE A 204 -38.05 2.01 0.25
CA ILE A 204 -36.74 2.21 0.88
C ILE A 204 -36.24 0.92 1.56
N GLU A 205 -37.12 0.16 2.21
CA GLU A 205 -36.78 -1.15 2.75
C GLU A 205 -36.31 -2.11 1.65
N ASP A 206 -37.04 -2.17 0.54
CA ASP A 206 -36.69 -3.00 -0.62
C ASP A 206 -35.39 -2.54 -1.29
N PHE A 207 -35.16 -1.23 -1.38
CA PHE A 207 -33.89 -0.65 -1.83
C PHE A 207 -32.73 -1.11 -0.93
N ILE A 208 -32.87 -0.97 0.39
CA ILE A 208 -31.85 -1.38 1.35
C ILE A 208 -31.55 -2.88 1.23
N ARG A 209 -32.58 -3.72 1.13
CA ARG A 209 -32.42 -5.18 1.03
C ARG A 209 -31.73 -5.61 -0.26
N ARG A 210 -31.98 -4.94 -1.38
CA ARG A 210 -31.35 -5.23 -2.67
C ARG A 210 -29.87 -4.83 -2.71
N HIS A 211 -29.55 -3.70 -2.08
CA HIS A 211 -28.23 -3.08 -2.19
C HIS A 211 -27.29 -3.29 -1.00
N LYS A 212 -27.72 -3.99 0.05
CA LYS A 212 -26.91 -4.20 1.26
C LYS A 212 -25.59 -4.93 1.01
N ASP A 213 -25.52 -5.74 -0.05
CA ASP A 213 -24.38 -6.59 -0.39
C ASP A 213 -23.66 -6.13 -1.68
N ASP A 214 -24.14 -5.06 -2.32
CA ASP A 214 -23.55 -4.53 -3.55
C ASP A 214 -22.95 -3.15 -3.34
N GLY A 215 -22.30 -2.62 -4.39
CA GLY A 215 -21.57 -1.37 -4.33
C GLY A 215 -22.37 -0.16 -3.80
N VAL A 216 -23.69 -0.15 -3.80
CA VAL A 216 -24.42 1.06 -3.43
C VAL A 216 -24.36 1.32 -1.92
N LEU A 217 -24.56 0.30 -1.07
CA LEU A 217 -24.63 0.49 0.40
C LEU A 217 -23.40 0.01 1.17
N LEU A 218 -22.29 -0.29 0.48
CA LEU A 218 -21.03 -0.60 1.17
C LEU A 218 -20.49 0.62 1.92
N LEU A 219 -19.91 0.36 3.08
CA LEU A 219 -19.12 1.32 3.83
C LEU A 219 -17.71 1.35 3.26
N LYS A 220 -17.24 2.54 2.87
CA LYS A 220 -15.87 2.76 2.41
C LYS A 220 -15.01 3.16 3.60
N ALA A 221 -14.04 2.34 3.97
CA ALA A 221 -13.06 2.68 4.97
C ALA A 221 -11.74 3.11 4.31
N THR A 222 -11.23 4.25 4.75
CA THR A 222 -9.93 4.77 4.31
C THR A 222 -8.89 4.45 5.36
N TYR A 223 -7.75 3.93 4.91
CA TYR A 223 -6.62 3.58 5.75
C TYR A 223 -5.42 4.49 5.49
N ARG A 224 -4.53 4.53 6.47
CA ARG A 224 -3.16 5.03 6.29
C ARG A 224 -2.17 3.96 6.65
N ILE A 225 -1.04 3.96 5.95
CA ILE A 225 0.10 3.11 6.28
C ILE A 225 0.78 3.71 7.51
N GLN A 226 0.98 2.90 8.54
CA GLN A 226 1.74 3.27 9.73
C GLN A 226 2.95 2.36 9.85
N ILE A 227 4.14 2.96 9.73
CA ILE A 227 5.41 2.27 9.90
C ILE A 227 5.76 2.20 11.39
N ASN A 228 6.08 1.00 11.87
CA ASN A 228 6.54 0.75 13.22
C ASN A 228 8.01 0.33 13.16
N GLU A 229 8.90 1.32 13.32
CA GLU A 229 10.34 1.08 13.25
C GLU A 229 10.88 0.43 14.53
N VAL A 230 11.83 -0.49 14.36
CA VAL A 230 12.55 -1.14 15.45
C VAL A 230 14.03 -0.78 15.33
N ALA A 231 14.65 -0.43 16.46
CA ALA A 231 16.08 -0.12 16.49
C ALA A 231 16.93 -1.30 15.96
N LYS A 232 17.90 -0.99 15.09
CA LYS A 232 18.83 -1.96 14.51
C LYS A 232 19.54 -2.74 15.63
N LYS A 233 19.26 -4.04 15.77
CA LYS A 233 20.06 -4.92 16.63
C LYS A 233 21.45 -5.06 16.02
N ARG A 234 22.43 -4.31 16.54
CA ARG A 234 23.85 -4.54 16.20
C ARG A 234 24.26 -5.93 16.71
N LYS A 235 24.22 -6.95 15.86
CA LYS A 235 24.96 -8.19 16.10
C LYS A 235 26.45 -7.84 16.08
N ARG A 236 27.07 -7.79 17.27
CA ARG A 236 28.53 -7.81 17.43
C ARG A 236 29.05 -9.06 16.72
N LEU A 237 29.60 -8.92 15.52
CA LEU A 237 30.50 -9.92 14.98
C LEU A 237 31.75 -9.88 15.86
N MET A 238 31.88 -10.87 16.74
CA MET A 238 33.13 -11.10 17.46
C MET A 238 34.23 -11.28 16.43
N ALA A 239 35.18 -10.36 16.43
CA ALA A 239 36.50 -10.61 15.88
C ALA A 239 37.08 -11.82 16.62
N ALA A 240 37.02 -12.99 15.99
CA ALA A 240 37.90 -14.09 16.35
C ALA A 240 39.32 -13.58 16.10
N GLN A 241 39.97 -13.20 17.19
CA GLN A 241 41.37 -12.82 17.23
C GLN A 241 42.19 -13.94 16.58
N ILE A 242 42.66 -13.70 15.36
CA ILE A 242 43.86 -14.35 14.86
C ILE A 242 44.98 -13.87 15.78
N ARG A 243 45.33 -14.68 16.79
CA ARG A 243 46.59 -14.54 17.52
C ARG A 243 47.70 -14.90 16.53
N PRO A 244 48.67 -14.02 16.25
CA PRO A 244 49.91 -14.44 15.63
C PRO A 244 50.73 -15.17 16.71
N GLU A 245 51.02 -16.45 16.49
CA GLU A 245 52.05 -17.17 17.23
C GLU A 245 53.38 -16.42 17.06
N ARG A 246 53.88 -15.87 18.17
CA ARG A 246 55.24 -15.33 18.23
C ARG A 246 56.21 -16.49 18.12
N ALA A 247 57.00 -16.49 17.05
CA ALA A 247 58.18 -17.32 16.91
C ALA A 247 59.11 -17.13 18.12
N ARG A 248 59.37 -18.22 18.86
CA ARG A 248 60.49 -18.29 19.80
C ARG A 248 61.73 -18.67 19.01
N VAL A 249 62.65 -17.73 18.91
CA VAL A 249 64.06 -17.97 18.56
C VAL A 249 64.66 -18.83 19.67
N VAL A 250 65.12 -20.04 19.32
CA VAL A 250 66.01 -20.83 20.17
C VAL A 250 67.44 -20.55 19.71
N ALA A 251 68.22 -19.94 20.59
CA ALA A 251 69.66 -19.80 20.45
C ALA A 251 70.30 -21.20 20.53
N LYS A 252 71.15 -21.54 19.55
CA LYS A 252 72.11 -22.64 19.66
C LYS A 252 73.34 -22.14 20.42
N GLY A 253 73.92 -23.03 21.23
CA GLY A 253 75.13 -22.79 22.02
C GLY A 253 76.41 -22.74 21.21
#